data_AF-A0A2V8V0I4-F1
#
_entry.id   AF-A0A2V8V0I4-F1
#
_cell.length_a   1.000
_cell.length_b   1.000
_cell.length_c   1.000
_cell.angle_alpha   90.00
_cell.angle_beta   90.00
_cell.angle_gamma   90.00
#
_symmetry.space_group_name_H-M   'P 1'
#
loop_
_entity.id
_entity.type
_entity.pdbx_description
1 polymer ?
#
loop_
_entity_poly.entity_id
_entity_poly.type
_entity_poly.pdbx_seq_one_letter_code
_entity_poly.pdbx_strand_id
1 'polypeptide(L)'
;MQLCDVFQHLGEDGFAQLIRGISMGRLRTYQLFDTLKARAHLVKLNTEHLRHAAPRLWARIQEGDEEFAKDLAQAVLVSHLDMIAQILNSLEIPNDNGFFDKDLDAKKHLTAGWAERVYEKFHGAFPEPLLLFYLNHLAWELKAAEQLFTPVTEHAAEPRP
;
A
#
# COMPACT_ATOMS: atom_id res chain seq x y z
N MET A 1 -4.67 8.53 11.91
CA MET A 1 -3.71 7.65 11.22
C MET A 1 -2.89 8.48 10.23
N GLN A 2 -1.58 8.40 10.33
CA GLN A 2 -0.63 8.96 9.37
C GLN A 2 -0.28 7.90 8.30
N LEU A 3 0.36 8.31 7.19
CA LEU A 3 0.70 7.35 6.15
C LEU A 3 1.90 6.48 6.54
N CYS A 4 2.84 7.00 7.35
CA CYS A 4 3.90 6.18 7.92
C CYS A 4 3.31 5.03 8.74
N ASP A 5 2.25 5.26 9.53
CA ASP A 5 1.59 4.20 10.32
C ASP A 5 1.15 3.02 9.43
N VAL A 6 0.68 3.29 8.21
CA VAL A 6 0.28 2.25 7.23
C VAL A 6 1.46 1.37 6.84
N PHE A 7 2.62 1.96 6.57
CA PHE A 7 3.84 1.18 6.28
C PHE A 7 4.36 0.47 7.51
N GLN A 8 4.36 1.12 8.67
CA GLN A 8 4.83 0.56 9.93
C GLN A 8 4.03 -0.67 10.34
N HIS A 9 2.72 -0.67 10.08
CA HIS A 9 1.82 -1.79 10.34
C HIS A 9 2.23 -3.09 9.67
N LEU A 10 2.88 -3.02 8.51
CA LEU A 10 3.32 -4.19 7.74
C LEU A 10 4.58 -4.84 8.32
N GLY A 11 5.27 -4.15 9.23
CA GLY A 11 6.61 -4.52 9.69
C GLY A 11 7.68 -4.37 8.60
N GLU A 12 8.93 -4.57 9.00
CA GLU A 12 10.09 -4.40 8.11
C GLU A 12 10.06 -5.39 6.93
N ASP A 13 9.67 -6.65 7.18
CA ASP A 13 9.60 -7.67 6.14
C ASP A 13 8.49 -7.36 5.11
N GLY A 14 7.32 -6.92 5.57
CA GLY A 14 6.22 -6.50 4.69
C GLY A 14 6.60 -5.27 3.88
N PHE A 15 7.25 -4.29 4.51
CA PHE A 15 7.82 -3.13 3.82
C PHE A 15 8.83 -3.53 2.75
N ALA A 16 9.78 -4.42 3.07
CA ALA A 16 10.77 -4.89 2.11
C ALA A 16 10.12 -5.63 0.92
N GLN A 17 9.01 -6.35 1.14
CA GLN A 17 8.22 -6.95 0.06
C GLN A 17 7.58 -5.89 -0.85
N LEU A 18 7.01 -4.80 -0.29
CA LEU A 18 6.50 -3.69 -1.10
C LEU A 18 7.58 -3.07 -1.98
N ILE A 19 8.77 -2.82 -1.43
CA ILE A 19 9.90 -2.24 -2.18
C ILE A 19 10.29 -3.13 -3.36
N ARG A 20 10.28 -4.45 -3.20
CA ARG A 20 10.59 -5.40 -4.27
C ARG A 20 9.51 -5.43 -5.36
N GLY A 21 8.26 -5.11 -5.02
CA GLY A 21 7.15 -5.02 -5.97
C GLY A 21 7.14 -3.75 -6.84
N ILE A 22 8.00 -2.77 -6.58
CA ILE A 22 8.04 -1.52 -7.35
C ILE A 22 8.54 -1.78 -8.78
N SER A 23 7.71 -1.43 -9.76
CA SER A 23 7.98 -1.64 -11.19
C SER A 23 8.63 -0.41 -11.83
N MET A 24 9.88 -0.55 -12.25
CA MET A 24 10.61 0.53 -12.95
C MET A 24 9.90 0.99 -14.22
N GLY A 25 9.23 0.06 -14.92
CA GLY A 25 8.45 0.38 -16.11
C GLY A 25 7.24 1.26 -15.79
N ARG A 26 6.43 0.86 -14.80
CA ARG A 26 5.28 1.65 -14.34
C ARG A 26 5.73 3.02 -13.82
N LEU A 27 6.82 3.09 -13.05
CA LEU A 27 7.36 4.39 -12.60
C LEU A 27 7.70 5.33 -13.76
N ARG A 28 8.22 4.81 -14.88
CA ARG A 28 8.49 5.63 -16.07
C ARG A 28 7.19 6.06 -16.76
N THR A 29 6.24 5.15 -16.92
CA THR A 29 4.92 5.44 -17.52
C THR A 29 4.21 6.57 -16.76
N TYR A 30 4.27 6.56 -15.43
CA TYR A 30 3.62 7.56 -14.59
C TYR A 30 4.55 8.68 -14.13
N GLN A 31 5.74 8.83 -14.73
CA GLN A 31 6.70 9.91 -14.45
C GLN A 31 7.14 10.02 -12.97
N LEU A 32 7.09 8.92 -12.21
CA LEU A 32 7.53 8.84 -10.81
C LEU A 32 8.98 8.34 -10.64
N PHE A 33 9.63 7.94 -11.73
CA PHE A 33 10.98 7.36 -11.68
C PHE A 33 12.01 8.30 -11.06
N ASP A 34 12.09 9.55 -11.53
CA ASP A 34 13.09 10.50 -11.03
C ASP A 34 12.74 11.02 -9.63
N THR A 35 11.44 11.20 -9.33
CA THR A 35 10.95 11.54 -7.99
C THR A 35 11.37 10.48 -6.99
N LEU A 36 11.07 9.20 -7.23
CA LEU A 36 11.45 8.13 -6.31
C LEU A 36 12.96 8.00 -6.18
N LYS A 37 13.72 8.13 -7.29
CA LYS A 37 15.18 8.11 -7.27
C LYS A 37 15.75 9.20 -6.36
N ALA A 38 15.26 10.43 -6.51
CA ALA A 38 15.68 11.57 -5.72
C ALA A 38 15.30 11.37 -4.25
N ARG A 39 14.04 11.04 -3.96
CA ARG A 39 13.56 10.81 -2.59
C ARG A 39 14.26 9.66 -1.90
N ALA A 40 14.56 8.57 -2.60
CA ALA A 40 15.29 7.44 -2.05
C ALA A 40 16.81 7.70 -1.91
N HIS A 41 17.30 8.87 -2.33
CA HIS A 41 18.72 9.24 -2.37
C HIS A 41 19.57 8.16 -3.07
N LEU A 42 19.16 7.78 -4.29
CA LEU A 42 19.83 6.75 -5.08
C LEU A 42 20.53 7.33 -6.31
N VAL A 43 21.79 6.94 -6.51
CA VAL A 43 22.55 7.29 -7.72
C VAL A 43 21.96 6.59 -8.95
N LYS A 44 21.45 5.37 -8.77
CA LYS A 44 20.79 4.56 -9.78
C LYS A 44 19.54 3.93 -9.18
N LEU A 45 18.40 4.08 -9.86
CA LEU A 45 17.15 3.44 -9.48
C LEU A 45 16.94 2.16 -10.30
N ASN A 46 17.04 1.02 -9.64
CA ASN A 46 16.65 -0.29 -10.14
C ASN A 46 16.25 -1.18 -8.94
N THR A 47 15.72 -2.38 -9.20
CA THR A 47 15.25 -3.31 -8.18
C THR A 47 16.33 -3.66 -7.15
N GLU A 48 17.58 -3.86 -7.58
CA GLU A 48 18.69 -4.21 -6.70
C GLU A 48 19.07 -3.06 -5.76
N HIS A 49 19.23 -1.84 -6.28
CA HIS A 49 19.57 -0.66 -5.48
C HIS A 49 18.44 -0.31 -4.50
N LEU A 50 17.18 -0.45 -4.93
CA LEU A 50 16.03 -0.27 -4.03
C LEU A 50 16.03 -1.31 -2.91
N ARG A 51 16.27 -2.59 -3.24
CA ARG A 51 16.36 -3.66 -2.24
C ARG A 51 17.49 -3.40 -1.23
N HIS A 52 18.66 -2.96 -1.67
CA HIS A 52 19.76 -2.60 -0.77
C HIS A 52 19.46 -1.38 0.08
N ALA A 53 18.68 -0.42 -0.43
CA ALA A 53 18.28 0.75 0.32
C ALA A 53 17.09 0.50 1.27
N ALA A 54 16.36 -0.61 1.13
CA ALA A 54 15.15 -0.89 1.90
C ALA A 54 15.30 -0.68 3.42
N PRO A 55 16.38 -1.15 4.10
CA PRO A 55 16.55 -0.90 5.53
C PRO A 55 16.68 0.59 5.89
N ARG A 56 17.36 1.38 5.04
CA ARG A 56 17.47 2.84 5.22
C ARG A 56 16.15 3.54 4.97
N LEU A 57 15.39 3.10 3.97
CA LEU A 57 14.07 3.65 3.67
C LEU A 57 13.08 3.32 4.80
N TRP A 58 13.18 2.13 5.38
CA TRP A 58 12.41 1.72 6.54
C TRP A 58 12.70 2.60 7.77
N ALA A 59 13.97 2.90 8.04
CA ALA A 59 14.33 3.81 9.13
C ALA A 59 13.64 5.18 9.02
N ARG A 60 13.53 5.73 7.80
CA ARG A 60 12.81 7.00 7.57
C ARG A 60 11.32 6.91 7.80
N ILE A 61 10.70 5.77 7.45
CA ILE A 61 9.30 5.51 7.79
C ILE A 61 9.11 5.43 9.31
N GLN A 62 10.05 4.83 10.03
CA GLN A 62 10.04 4.78 11.50
C GLN A 62 10.22 6.16 12.13
N GLU A 63 11.01 7.05 11.50
CA GLU A 63 11.19 8.45 11.91
C GLU A 63 9.97 9.34 11.61
N GLY A 64 8.95 8.83 10.92
CA GLY A 64 7.73 9.58 10.60
C GLY A 64 7.88 10.54 9.41
N ASP A 65 8.75 10.24 8.45
CA ASP A 65 8.94 11.04 7.23
C ASP A 65 7.72 10.92 6.28
N GLU A 66 6.67 11.69 6.56
CA GLU A 66 5.40 11.68 5.83
C GLU A 66 5.52 12.10 4.36
N GLU A 67 6.44 13.01 4.04
CA GLU A 67 6.66 13.44 2.66
C GLU A 67 7.24 12.29 1.84
N PHE A 68 8.23 11.58 2.39
CA PHE A 68 8.74 10.36 1.79
C PHE A 68 7.69 9.27 1.68
N ALA A 69 6.88 9.06 2.73
CA ALA A 69 5.83 8.04 2.74
C ALA A 69 4.82 8.25 1.59
N LYS A 70 4.44 9.50 1.31
CA LYS A 70 3.53 9.84 0.20
C LYS A 70 4.11 9.50 -1.16
N ASP A 71 5.34 9.94 -1.43
CA ASP A 71 6.00 9.66 -2.72
C ASP A 71 6.26 8.15 -2.90
N LEU A 72 6.60 7.45 -1.81
CA LEU A 72 6.76 6.01 -1.82
C LEU A 72 5.43 5.28 -2.05
N ALA A 73 4.35 5.71 -1.42
CA ALA A 73 3.02 5.13 -1.60
C ALA A 73 2.59 5.24 -3.07
N GLN A 74 2.78 6.40 -3.71
CA GLN A 74 2.50 6.55 -5.13
C GLN A 74 3.29 5.55 -5.99
N ALA A 75 4.59 5.38 -5.71
CA ALA A 75 5.43 4.41 -6.41
C ALA A 75 4.92 2.96 -6.26
N VAL A 76 4.48 2.59 -5.05
CA VAL A 76 3.88 1.27 -4.78
C VAL A 76 2.54 1.14 -5.52
N LEU A 77 1.65 2.13 -5.44
CA LEU A 77 0.32 2.09 -6.04
C LEU A 77 0.38 1.95 -7.57
N VAL A 78 1.15 2.79 -8.26
CA VAL A 78 1.24 2.73 -9.73
C VAL A 78 1.88 1.43 -10.22
N SER A 79 2.65 0.76 -9.36
CA SER A 79 3.25 -0.54 -9.67
C SER A 79 2.24 -1.70 -9.61
N HIS A 80 1.07 -1.49 -9.00
CA HIS A 80 0.08 -2.55 -8.71
C HIS A 80 -1.36 -2.17 -9.12
N LEU A 81 -1.51 -1.33 -10.16
CA LEU A 81 -2.81 -0.83 -10.63
C LEU A 81 -3.82 -1.93 -10.97
N ASP A 82 -3.37 -3.09 -11.45
CA ASP A 82 -4.25 -4.20 -11.83
C ASP A 82 -4.95 -4.81 -10.59
N MET A 83 -4.26 -4.85 -9.44
CA MET A 83 -4.85 -5.24 -8.15
C MET A 83 -5.82 -4.16 -7.67
N ILE A 84 -5.40 -2.91 -7.72
CA ILE A 84 -6.18 -1.76 -7.27
C ILE A 84 -7.51 -1.69 -8.02
N ALA A 85 -7.49 -1.80 -9.35
CA ALA A 85 -8.69 -1.82 -10.18
C ALA A 85 -9.65 -2.95 -9.78
N GLN A 86 -9.14 -4.15 -9.51
CA GLN A 86 -9.97 -5.28 -9.07
C GLN A 86 -10.63 -5.02 -7.71
N ILE A 87 -9.90 -4.44 -6.77
CA ILE A 87 -10.44 -4.12 -5.45
C ILE A 87 -11.47 -2.99 -5.56
N LEU A 88 -11.17 -1.91 -6.29
CA LEU A 88 -12.12 -0.81 -6.51
C LEU A 88 -13.40 -1.31 -7.19
N ASN A 89 -13.29 -2.17 -8.21
CA ASN A 89 -14.44 -2.80 -8.86
C ASN A 89 -15.26 -3.65 -7.87
N SER A 90 -14.59 -4.37 -6.96
CA SER A 90 -15.28 -5.17 -5.93
C SER A 90 -16.03 -4.34 -4.90
N LEU A 91 -15.56 -3.10 -4.67
CA LEU A 91 -16.19 -2.10 -3.82
C LEU A 91 -17.20 -1.25 -4.59
N GLU A 92 -17.38 -1.52 -5.89
CA GLU A 92 -18.23 -0.75 -6.80
C GLU A 92 -17.83 0.73 -6.88
N ILE A 93 -16.56 1.06 -6.62
CA ILE A 93 -16.01 2.41 -6.75
C ILE A 93 -15.70 2.66 -8.23
N PRO A 94 -16.35 3.65 -8.88
CA PRO A 94 -16.04 4.02 -10.25
C PRO A 94 -14.55 4.37 -10.40
N ASN A 95 -13.86 3.68 -11.30
CA ASN A 95 -12.45 3.88 -11.55
C ASN A 95 -12.11 3.62 -13.03
N ASP A 96 -11.04 4.25 -13.50
CA ASP A 96 -10.36 3.96 -14.76
C ASP A 96 -8.99 3.36 -14.45
N ASN A 97 -8.86 2.05 -14.65
CA ASN A 97 -7.60 1.31 -14.45
C ASN A 97 -6.95 1.56 -13.08
N GLY A 98 -7.75 1.60 -12.02
CA GLY A 98 -7.26 1.80 -10.65
C GLY A 98 -7.19 3.26 -10.20
N PHE A 99 -7.49 4.22 -11.07
CA PHE A 99 -7.62 5.64 -10.72
C PHE A 99 -9.10 6.00 -10.58
N PHE A 100 -9.48 6.65 -9.49
CA PHE A 100 -10.81 7.23 -9.34
C PHE A 100 -10.72 8.76 -9.30
N ASP A 101 -11.82 9.43 -9.67
CA ASP A 101 -11.89 10.89 -9.72
C ASP A 101 -11.71 11.50 -8.32
N LYS A 102 -11.02 12.63 -8.23
CA LYS A 102 -10.79 13.34 -6.95
C LYS A 102 -12.09 13.92 -6.38
N ASP A 103 -13.06 14.20 -7.23
CA ASP A 103 -14.37 14.72 -6.85
C ASP A 103 -15.38 13.60 -6.57
N LEU A 104 -15.00 12.33 -6.79
CA LEU A 104 -15.82 11.19 -6.44
C LEU A 104 -15.89 11.03 -4.92
N ASP A 105 -17.11 10.95 -4.39
CA ASP A 105 -17.35 10.60 -2.99
C ASP A 105 -17.20 9.08 -2.77
N ALA A 106 -15.97 8.57 -2.98
CA ALA A 106 -15.64 7.15 -2.92
C ALA A 106 -15.87 6.56 -1.52
N LYS A 107 -15.84 7.40 -0.47
CA LYS A 107 -16.11 7.00 0.91
C LYS A 107 -17.49 6.37 1.09
N LYS A 108 -18.49 6.77 0.29
CA LYS A 108 -19.85 6.18 0.34
C LYS A 108 -19.89 4.69 0.02
N HIS A 109 -18.91 4.19 -0.73
CA HIS A 109 -18.81 2.77 -1.09
C HIS A 109 -18.17 1.94 0.04
N LEU A 110 -17.45 2.57 0.96
CA LEU A 110 -16.79 1.93 2.10
C LEU A 110 -17.79 1.64 3.24
N THR A 111 -18.67 0.67 2.99
CA THR A 111 -19.69 0.22 3.95
C THR A 111 -19.09 -0.49 5.17
N ALA A 112 -19.84 -0.61 6.27
CA ALA A 112 -19.33 -1.23 7.50
C ALA A 112 -18.72 -2.62 7.23
N GLY A 113 -17.50 -2.89 7.73
CA GLY A 113 -16.77 -4.14 7.51
C GLY A 113 -16.21 -4.34 6.09
N TRP A 114 -16.12 -3.29 5.26
CA TRP A 114 -15.63 -3.41 3.89
C TRP A 114 -14.20 -3.98 3.81
N ALA A 115 -13.30 -3.57 4.71
CA ALA A 115 -11.90 -3.98 4.67
C ALA A 115 -11.76 -5.49 4.90
N GLU A 116 -12.52 -6.05 5.85
CA GLU A 116 -12.57 -7.50 6.11
C GLU A 116 -13.09 -8.24 4.87
N ARG A 117 -14.22 -7.80 4.29
CA ARG A 117 -14.79 -8.45 3.08
C ARG A 117 -13.83 -8.43 1.90
N VAL A 118 -13.10 -7.33 1.70
CA VAL A 118 -12.09 -7.25 0.63
C VAL A 118 -10.90 -8.14 0.96
N TYR A 119 -10.43 -8.14 2.21
CA TYR A 119 -9.35 -9.02 2.64
C TYR A 119 -9.71 -10.50 2.42
N GLU A 120 -10.85 -10.98 2.92
CA GLU A 120 -11.33 -12.35 2.72
C GLU A 120 -11.42 -12.74 1.24
N LYS A 121 -11.88 -11.81 0.39
CA LYS A 121 -12.05 -12.04 -1.05
C LYS A 121 -10.73 -12.16 -1.81
N PHE A 122 -9.71 -11.41 -1.42
CA PHE A 122 -8.45 -11.29 -2.18
C PHE A 122 -7.22 -11.84 -1.48
N HIS A 123 -7.34 -12.24 -0.22
CA HIS A 123 -6.29 -12.96 0.49
C HIS A 123 -5.94 -14.25 -0.27
N GLY A 124 -4.65 -14.51 -0.45
CA GLY A 124 -4.13 -15.61 -1.27
C GLY A 124 -4.09 -15.33 -2.78
N ALA A 125 -4.81 -14.34 -3.30
CA ALA A 125 -4.72 -13.91 -4.70
C ALA A 125 -3.59 -12.89 -4.92
N PHE A 126 -3.29 -12.07 -3.91
CA PHE A 126 -2.22 -11.08 -3.92
C PHE A 126 -1.28 -11.23 -2.73
N PRO A 127 -0.03 -10.73 -2.80
CA PRO A 127 0.85 -10.68 -1.65
C PRO A 127 0.18 -9.96 -0.48
N GLU A 128 0.14 -10.61 0.68
CA GLU A 128 -0.59 -10.09 1.84
C GLU A 128 -0.13 -8.69 2.27
N PRO A 129 1.17 -8.36 2.35
CA PRO A 129 1.60 -7.00 2.69
C PRO A 129 1.11 -5.94 1.71
N LEU A 130 0.97 -6.29 0.42
CA LEU A 130 0.46 -5.39 -0.60
C LEU A 130 -1.05 -5.16 -0.45
N LEU A 131 -1.80 -6.23 -0.16
CA LEU A 131 -3.24 -6.14 0.11
C LEU A 131 -3.50 -5.28 1.36
N LEU A 132 -2.84 -5.59 2.47
CA LEU A 132 -2.97 -4.83 3.73
C LEU A 132 -2.53 -3.37 3.57
N PHE A 133 -1.44 -3.12 2.82
CA PHE A 133 -1.03 -1.78 2.46
C PHE A 133 -2.15 -1.03 1.75
N TYR A 134 -2.74 -1.62 0.71
CA TYR A 134 -3.74 -0.94 -0.09
C TYR A 134 -5.04 -0.67 0.68
N LEU A 135 -5.52 -1.62 1.49
CA LEU A 135 -6.71 -1.43 2.33
C LEU A 135 -6.51 -0.26 3.31
N ASN A 136 -5.39 -0.25 4.02
CA ASN A 136 -5.09 0.80 4.98
C ASN A 136 -4.79 2.15 4.30
N HIS A 137 -4.13 2.14 3.14
CA HIS A 137 -3.92 3.33 2.32
C HIS A 137 -5.27 3.91 1.84
N LEU A 138 -6.18 3.08 1.34
CA LEU A 138 -7.49 3.54 0.87
C LEU A 138 -8.32 4.12 2.02
N ALA A 139 -8.26 3.51 3.21
CA ALA A 139 -8.89 4.04 4.41
C ALA A 139 -8.32 5.40 4.83
N TRP A 140 -6.99 5.56 4.73
CA TRP A 140 -6.30 6.83 4.98
C TRP A 140 -6.68 7.92 3.98
N GLU A 141 -6.59 7.61 2.68
CA GLU A 141 -6.86 8.55 1.57
C GLU A 141 -8.29 9.10 1.67
N LEU A 142 -9.27 8.23 1.93
CA LEU A 142 -10.68 8.59 2.02
C LEU A 142 -11.10 9.05 3.42
N LYS A 143 -10.17 9.16 4.38
CA LYS A 143 -10.45 9.49 5.79
C LYS A 143 -11.60 8.64 6.34
N ALA A 144 -11.57 7.34 6.03
CA ALA A 144 -12.64 6.40 6.29
C ALA A 144 -12.45 5.61 7.60
N ALA A 145 -11.25 5.62 8.18
CA ALA A 145 -10.96 4.98 9.45
C ALA A 145 -9.96 5.79 10.29
N GLU A 146 -10.08 5.68 11.61
CA GLU A 146 -9.11 6.25 12.57
C GLU A 146 -8.01 5.26 12.94
N GLN A 147 -8.30 3.95 12.82
CA GLN A 147 -7.42 2.83 13.17
C GLN A 147 -7.07 2.02 11.94
N LEU A 148 -5.89 1.40 11.97
CA LEU A 148 -5.44 0.46 10.95
C LEU A 148 -6.30 -0.81 10.99
N PHE A 149 -6.71 -1.28 9.82
CA PHE A 149 -7.28 -2.59 9.63
C PHE A 149 -6.22 -3.67 9.86
N THR A 150 -6.52 -4.58 10.77
CA THR A 150 -5.83 -5.87 10.95
C THR A 150 -6.87 -6.97 10.72
N PRO A 151 -6.60 -7.93 9.82
CA PRO A 151 -7.53 -9.03 9.60
C PRO A 151 -7.67 -9.83 10.89
N VAL A 152 -8.87 -10.34 11.16
CA VAL A 152 -9.07 -11.28 12.28
C VAL A 152 -8.43 -12.60 11.88
N THR A 153 -7.12 -12.71 12.06
CA THR A 153 -6.43 -13.98 11.88
C THR A 153 -6.95 -14.90 12.97
N GLU A 154 -7.66 -15.96 12.58
CA GLU A 154 -8.01 -17.07 13.47
C GLU A 154 -6.73 -17.87 13.80
N HIS A 155 -5.82 -17.21 14.51
CA HIS A 155 -4.66 -17.80 15.17
C HIS A 155 -4.66 -17.35 16.64
N ALA A 156 -5.80 -17.56 17.30
CA ALA A 156 -5.77 -17.94 18.70
C ALA A 156 -5.24 -19.38 18.72
N ALA A 157 -3.95 -19.55 19.02
CA ALA A 157 -3.45 -20.83 19.45
C ALA A 157 -4.32 -21.32 20.62
N GLU A 158 -5.18 -22.30 20.38
CA GLU A 158 -5.75 -23.10 21.45
C GLU A 158 -4.59 -23.61 22.31
N PRO A 159 -4.59 -23.38 23.64
CA PRO A 159 -3.72 -24.15 24.51
C PRO A 159 -4.21 -25.59 24.43
N ARG A 160 -3.47 -26.43 23.70
CA ARG A 160 -3.70 -27.87 23.69
C ARG A 160 -3.61 -28.38 25.14
N PRO A 161 -4.57 -29.21 25.60
CA PRO A 161 -4.60 -29.72 26.97
C PRO A 161 -3.40 -30.59 27.31
#